data_AF-A0AA38X805-F1
#
_entry.id   AF-A0AA38X805-F1
#
_cell.length_a   1.000
_cell.length_b   1.000
_cell.length_c   1.000
_cell.angle_alpha   90.00
_cell.angle_beta   90.00
_cell.angle_gamma   90.00
#
_symmetry.space_group_name_H-M   'P 1'
#
loop_
_entity.id
_entity.type
_entity.pdbx_description
1 polymer ?
#
loop_
_entity_poly.entity_id
_entity_poly.type
_entity_poly.pdbx_seq_one_letter_code
_entity_poly.pdbx_strand_id
1 'polypeptide(L)'
;MGRERQKKKNRSSISKAKPRDNRTKAGKRKVNFLGNETIAKNWNRKLTMSQNYKQLGLSSKLQAATGGTEKKASKGAEAVAQKRDSLAIAGFSATKLQAQEVQVERDPETGRIVKVIRPDEDEDIDNPLNDPLNDIMDYENGAPLEIPAKGVVAQLEAQAAEEEASLANKRPRQQSQREAEWLTRLIEKHGDDIKGMVRDRKLNPMQQTEGDISRRVRKWKASHEEVTT
;
A
#
# COMPACT_ATOMS: atom_id res chain seq x y z
N MET A 1 7.24 -38.74 -31.37
CA MET A 1 8.65 -39.00 -31.80
C MET A 1 8.82 -39.07 -33.33
N GLY A 2 7.91 -38.48 -34.13
CA GLY A 2 7.93 -38.62 -35.60
C GLY A 2 8.82 -37.64 -36.35
N ARG A 3 9.16 -36.47 -35.78
CA ARG A 3 9.95 -35.43 -36.48
C ARG A 3 11.40 -35.87 -36.70
N GLU A 4 11.84 -35.90 -37.96
CA GLU A 4 13.19 -36.27 -38.37
C GLU A 4 14.28 -35.39 -37.74
N ARG A 5 14.03 -34.08 -37.61
CA ARG A 5 14.95 -33.17 -36.88
C ARG A 5 15.18 -33.61 -35.43
N GLN A 6 14.15 -34.13 -34.76
CA GLN A 6 14.28 -34.61 -33.39
C GLN A 6 15.04 -35.94 -33.34
N LYS A 7 14.86 -36.82 -34.33
CA LYS A 7 15.64 -38.05 -34.50
C LYS A 7 17.13 -37.75 -34.73
N LYS A 8 17.45 -36.78 -35.61
CA LYS A 8 18.83 -36.33 -35.86
C LYS A 8 19.48 -35.76 -34.60
N LYS A 9 18.77 -34.93 -33.83
CA LYS A 9 19.25 -34.40 -32.54
C LYS A 9 19.47 -35.49 -31.48
N ASN A 10 18.66 -36.56 -31.49
CA ASN A 10 18.85 -37.67 -30.55
C ASN A 10 20.00 -38.60 -30.96
N ARG A 11 20.32 -38.69 -32.27
CA ARG A 11 21.42 -39.51 -32.80
C ARG A 11 22.77 -38.80 -32.75
N SER A 12 22.80 -37.47 -32.77
CA SER A 12 24.03 -36.70 -32.58
C SER A 12 24.60 -36.92 -31.17
N SER A 13 25.92 -37.09 -31.06
CA SER A 13 26.66 -37.15 -29.78
C SER A 13 26.71 -35.80 -29.03
N ILE A 14 25.98 -34.80 -29.52
CA ILE A 14 25.92 -33.45 -28.95
C ILE A 14 24.99 -33.47 -27.74
N SER A 15 25.45 -32.89 -26.62
CA SER A 15 24.66 -32.80 -25.41
C SER A 15 23.38 -31.99 -25.65
N LYS A 16 22.25 -32.48 -25.11
CA LYS A 16 20.96 -31.82 -25.29
C LYS A 16 20.93 -30.53 -24.45
N ALA A 17 20.79 -29.39 -25.10
CA ALA A 17 20.51 -28.12 -24.42
C ALA A 17 19.19 -28.25 -23.64
N LYS A 18 19.28 -28.22 -22.31
CA LYS A 18 18.13 -28.20 -21.40
C LYS A 18 17.98 -26.77 -20.86
N PRO A 19 16.81 -26.14 -20.96
CA PRO A 19 16.59 -24.86 -20.31
C PRO A 19 16.79 -25.02 -18.80
N ARG A 20 17.47 -24.06 -18.17
CA ARG A 20 17.60 -24.03 -16.71
C ARG A 20 16.24 -23.67 -16.13
N ASP A 21 15.59 -24.63 -15.49
CA ASP A 21 14.35 -24.38 -14.79
C ASP A 21 14.62 -23.63 -13.47
N ASN A 22 13.74 -22.71 -13.10
CA ASN A 22 13.76 -22.00 -11.81
C ASN A 22 13.22 -22.89 -10.68
N ARG A 23 13.64 -24.16 -10.68
CA ARG A 23 13.31 -25.17 -9.69
C ARG A 23 14.56 -25.67 -8.99
N THR A 24 14.38 -26.11 -7.75
CA THR A 24 15.40 -26.83 -6.98
C THR A 24 15.56 -28.25 -7.52
N LYS A 25 16.61 -28.96 -7.09
CA LYS A 25 16.81 -30.38 -7.45
C LYS A 25 15.60 -31.25 -7.06
N ALA A 26 14.87 -30.86 -6.01
CA ALA A 26 13.64 -31.50 -5.55
C ALA A 26 12.37 -31.06 -6.31
N GLY A 27 12.49 -30.30 -7.40
CA GLY A 27 11.37 -29.85 -8.23
C GLY A 27 10.56 -28.68 -7.66
N LYS A 28 10.92 -28.14 -6.49
CA LYS A 28 10.22 -26.98 -5.89
C LYS A 28 10.64 -25.68 -6.58
N ARG A 29 9.72 -24.72 -6.73
CA ARG A 29 10.04 -23.40 -7.29
C ARG A 29 11.04 -22.68 -6.38
N LYS A 30 12.10 -22.11 -6.97
CA LYS A 30 13.03 -21.23 -6.25
C LYS A 30 12.34 -19.91 -5.96
N VAL A 31 12.47 -19.44 -4.72
CA VAL A 31 11.97 -18.12 -4.30
C VAL A 31 13.12 -17.13 -4.43
N ASN A 32 12.90 -16.04 -5.16
CA ASN A 32 13.84 -14.94 -5.30
C ASN A 32 13.38 -13.81 -4.38
N PHE A 33 14.25 -13.35 -3.48
CA PHE A 33 13.92 -12.30 -2.50
C PHE A 33 14.28 -10.89 -2.96
N LEU A 34 14.77 -10.72 -4.19
CA LEU A 34 15.11 -9.43 -4.82
C LEU A 34 16.01 -8.51 -3.97
N GLY A 35 16.84 -9.07 -3.10
CA GLY A 35 17.74 -8.30 -2.21
C GLY A 35 17.17 -8.00 -0.82
N ASN A 36 15.93 -8.38 -0.52
CA ASN A 36 15.37 -8.22 0.82
C ASN A 36 15.89 -9.30 1.78
N GLU A 37 16.89 -8.95 2.59
CA GLU A 37 17.52 -9.86 3.55
C GLU A 37 16.59 -10.23 4.71
N THR A 38 15.79 -9.28 5.19
CA THR A 38 14.86 -9.45 6.32
C THR A 38 13.82 -10.53 6.03
N ILE A 39 13.25 -10.55 4.82
CA ILE A 39 12.32 -11.59 4.38
C ILE A 39 13.06 -12.90 4.16
N ALA A 40 14.25 -12.87 3.55
CA ALA A 40 15.02 -14.08 3.27
C ALA A 40 15.41 -14.85 4.55
N LYS A 41 15.80 -14.15 5.63
CA LYS A 41 16.13 -14.74 6.94
C LYS A 41 14.92 -15.41 7.59
N ASN A 42 13.75 -14.81 7.46
CA ASN A 42 12.50 -15.30 8.07
C ASN A 42 11.67 -16.23 7.16
N TRP A 43 12.22 -16.66 6.01
CA TRP A 43 11.48 -17.47 5.05
C TRP A 43 11.58 -18.98 5.32
N ASN A 44 10.45 -19.62 5.65
CA ASN A 44 10.42 -21.08 5.82
C ASN A 44 10.11 -21.80 4.49
N ARG A 45 11.08 -22.55 3.96
CA ARG A 45 10.91 -23.33 2.71
C ARG A 45 9.96 -24.54 2.81
N LYS A 46 9.51 -24.89 4.02
CA LYS A 46 8.54 -25.98 4.26
C LYS A 46 7.10 -25.49 4.10
N LEU A 47 6.85 -24.20 4.32
CA LEU A 47 5.52 -23.60 4.24
C LEU A 47 5.20 -23.11 2.83
N THR A 48 3.91 -22.91 2.55
CA THR A 48 3.45 -22.29 1.30
C THR A 48 3.73 -20.78 1.32
N MET A 49 3.72 -20.16 0.14
CA MET A 49 3.93 -18.70 0.00
C MET A 49 2.93 -17.90 0.84
N SER A 50 1.65 -18.28 0.81
CA SER A 50 0.58 -17.61 1.58
C SER A 50 0.73 -17.81 3.09
N GLN A 51 1.12 -19.01 3.53
CA GLN A 51 1.40 -19.29 4.94
C GLN A 51 2.59 -18.48 5.47
N ASN A 52 3.67 -18.37 4.68
CA ASN A 52 4.83 -17.57 5.07
C ASN A 52 4.47 -16.09 5.20
N TYR A 53 3.82 -15.49 4.20
CA TYR A 53 3.41 -14.09 4.30
C TYR A 53 2.46 -13.86 5.49
N LYS A 54 1.48 -14.75 5.69
CA LYS A 54 0.61 -14.70 6.88
C LYS A 54 1.41 -14.82 8.18
N GLN A 55 2.45 -15.67 8.23
CA GLN A 55 3.35 -15.77 9.38
C GLN A 55 4.15 -14.49 9.59
N LEU A 56 4.66 -13.87 8.52
CA LEU A 56 5.38 -12.59 8.57
C LEU A 56 4.47 -11.40 8.94
N GLY A 57 3.15 -11.54 8.78
CA GLY A 57 2.20 -10.42 8.98
C GLY A 57 1.97 -9.62 7.70
N LEU A 58 2.38 -10.14 6.56
CA LEU A 58 2.20 -9.54 5.24
C LEU A 58 1.03 -10.20 4.51
N SER A 59 0.37 -9.46 3.62
CA SER A 59 -0.66 -10.01 2.74
C SER A 59 0.00 -10.71 1.54
N SER A 60 -0.49 -11.90 1.18
CA SER A 60 0.01 -12.63 0.01
C SER A 60 -0.65 -12.21 -1.32
N LYS A 61 -1.85 -11.62 -1.23
CA LYS A 61 -2.67 -11.12 -2.33
C LYS A 61 -3.41 -9.89 -1.82
N LEU A 62 -3.61 -8.90 -2.69
CA LEU A 62 -4.33 -7.67 -2.38
C LEU A 62 -5.85 -7.87 -2.33
N GLN A 63 -6.36 -8.75 -3.17
CA GLN A 63 -7.79 -9.06 -3.28
C GLN A 63 -8.16 -10.28 -2.44
N ALA A 64 -9.46 -10.42 -2.14
CA ALA A 64 -10.00 -11.60 -1.48
C ALA A 64 -9.62 -12.87 -2.25
N ALA A 65 -9.19 -13.91 -1.53
CA ALA A 65 -8.84 -15.16 -2.16
C ALA A 65 -10.12 -15.84 -2.70
N THR A 66 -10.10 -16.20 -3.99
CA THR A 66 -11.16 -17.02 -4.57
C THR A 66 -11.09 -18.44 -4.01
N GLY A 67 -12.20 -18.96 -3.50
CA GLY A 67 -12.30 -20.30 -2.90
C GLY A 67 -11.98 -20.32 -1.40
N GLY A 68 -11.82 -21.52 -0.84
CA GLY A 68 -11.58 -21.71 0.58
C GLY A 68 -10.14 -21.41 0.99
N THR A 69 -9.95 -20.66 2.07
CA THR A 69 -8.65 -20.51 2.73
C THR A 69 -8.46 -21.57 3.80
N GLU A 70 -7.22 -22.03 4.00
CA GLU A 70 -6.89 -22.97 5.09
C GLU A 70 -7.25 -22.37 6.46
N LYS A 71 -8.23 -22.99 7.13
CA LYS A 71 -8.55 -22.72 8.54
C LYS A 71 -7.64 -23.60 9.40
N LYS A 72 -6.74 -23.01 10.18
CA LYS A 72 -6.01 -23.78 11.19
C LYS A 72 -7.00 -24.13 12.28
N ALA A 73 -7.20 -25.42 12.54
CA ALA A 73 -7.96 -25.87 13.69
C ALA A 73 -7.19 -25.46 14.96
N SER A 74 -7.62 -24.40 15.62
CA SER A 74 -7.17 -24.11 16.98
C SER A 74 -7.73 -25.21 17.88
N LYS A 75 -6.91 -26.22 18.18
CA LYS A 75 -7.23 -27.21 19.22
C LYS A 75 -7.39 -26.45 20.53
N GLY A 76 -8.64 -26.21 20.96
CA GLY A 76 -8.95 -25.57 22.23
C GLY A 76 -9.57 -24.18 22.16
N ALA A 77 -10.27 -23.81 21.08
CA ALA A 77 -11.20 -22.69 21.14
C ALA A 77 -12.62 -23.24 21.32
N GLU A 78 -13.05 -23.38 22.58
CA GLU A 78 -14.45 -23.14 22.91
C GLU A 78 -14.88 -21.84 22.23
N ALA A 79 -16.15 -21.74 21.87
CA ALA A 79 -16.73 -20.69 21.05
C ALA A 79 -16.70 -19.30 21.69
N VAL A 80 -15.52 -18.76 21.99
CA VAL A 80 -15.28 -17.35 22.16
C VAL A 80 -15.54 -16.74 20.80
N ALA A 81 -16.62 -15.96 20.72
CA ALA A 81 -17.05 -15.21 19.57
C ALA A 81 -15.82 -14.67 18.84
N GLN A 82 -15.53 -15.25 17.67
CA GLN A 82 -14.46 -14.77 16.80
C GLN A 82 -14.79 -13.32 16.49
N LYS A 83 -14.10 -12.38 17.13
CA LYS A 83 -14.19 -10.95 16.82
C LYS A 83 -13.88 -10.86 15.33
N ARG A 84 -14.91 -10.61 14.53
CA ARG A 84 -14.77 -10.54 13.07
C ARG A 84 -13.73 -9.45 12.79
N ASP A 85 -12.85 -9.69 11.81
CA ASP A 85 -11.94 -8.66 11.32
C ASP A 85 -12.79 -7.42 10.99
N SER A 86 -12.51 -6.28 11.61
CA SER A 86 -13.28 -5.03 11.42
C SER A 86 -13.23 -4.52 9.96
N LEU A 87 -12.33 -5.07 9.16
CA LEU A 87 -12.15 -4.80 7.73
C LEU A 87 -12.81 -5.84 6.82
N ALA A 88 -13.41 -6.90 7.37
CA ALA A 88 -14.07 -7.94 6.59
C ALA A 88 -15.53 -7.58 6.32
N ILE A 89 -15.83 -7.18 5.08
CA ILE A 89 -17.21 -6.99 4.59
C ILE A 89 -17.85 -8.37 4.43
N ALA A 90 -18.49 -8.88 5.48
CA ALA A 90 -19.37 -10.02 5.39
C ALA A 90 -20.75 -9.54 4.93
N GLY A 91 -21.35 -10.21 3.95
CA GLY A 91 -22.72 -9.93 3.52
C GLY A 91 -23.71 -9.98 4.70
N PHE A 92 -24.69 -9.09 4.67
CA PHE A 92 -25.67 -8.89 5.73
C PHE A 92 -26.44 -10.20 5.99
N SER A 93 -26.08 -10.89 7.07
CA SER A 93 -26.88 -11.99 7.60
C SER A 93 -27.81 -11.39 8.62
N ALA A 94 -29.11 -11.32 8.33
CA ALA A 94 -30.14 -10.93 9.29
C ALA A 94 -29.91 -11.72 10.59
N THR A 95 -29.57 -11.00 11.65
CA THR A 95 -29.53 -11.56 13.01
C THR A 95 -30.93 -12.08 13.34
N LYS A 96 -30.99 -13.16 14.11
CA LYS A 96 -32.24 -13.88 14.44
C LYS A 96 -33.29 -12.87 14.95
N LEU A 97 -34.34 -12.65 14.16
CA LEU A 97 -35.50 -11.85 14.59
C LEU A 97 -36.13 -12.53 15.80
N GLN A 98 -36.05 -11.91 16.97
CA GLN A 98 -36.80 -12.35 18.15
C GLN A 98 -38.22 -11.79 18.01
N ALA A 99 -39.21 -12.68 17.84
CA ALA A 99 -40.61 -12.25 17.83
C ALA A 99 -41.01 -11.83 19.25
N GLN A 100 -41.43 -10.57 19.41
CA GLN A 100 -41.96 -10.04 20.66
C GLN A 100 -43.48 -9.89 20.58
N GLU A 101 -44.17 -10.30 21.64
CA GLU A 101 -45.61 -10.12 21.79
C GLU A 101 -45.88 -8.77 22.50
N VAL A 102 -46.85 -8.00 21.98
CA VAL A 102 -47.15 -6.65 22.50
C VAL A 102 -48.65 -6.51 22.70
N GLN A 103 -49.08 -5.93 23.83
CA GLN A 103 -50.48 -5.67 24.11
C GLN A 103 -50.93 -4.37 23.43
N VAL A 104 -52.09 -4.40 22.76
CA VAL A 104 -52.61 -3.27 21.99
C VAL A 104 -54.01 -2.94 22.47
N GLU A 105 -54.18 -1.76 23.06
CA GLU A 105 -55.49 -1.20 23.40
C GLU A 105 -56.06 -0.49 22.16
N ARG A 106 -57.28 -0.88 21.78
CA ARG A 106 -58.01 -0.29 20.65
C ARG A 106 -59.27 0.42 21.14
N ASP A 107 -59.56 1.54 20.50
CA ASP A 107 -60.79 2.31 20.71
C ASP A 107 -62.01 1.47 20.29
N PRO A 108 -63.01 1.26 21.17
CA PRO A 108 -64.13 0.35 20.91
C PRO A 108 -65.01 0.75 19.73
N GLU A 109 -65.10 2.03 19.38
CA GLU A 109 -65.99 2.49 18.30
C GLU A 109 -65.29 2.55 16.93
N THR A 110 -64.01 2.90 16.91
CA THR A 110 -63.29 3.17 15.65
C THR A 110 -62.27 2.10 15.28
N GLY A 111 -61.93 1.19 16.20
CA GLY A 111 -60.92 0.16 16.03
C GLY A 111 -59.49 0.70 15.86
N ARG A 112 -59.29 2.02 16.01
CA ARG A 112 -57.96 2.64 15.96
C ARG A 112 -57.16 2.24 17.19
N ILE A 113 -55.86 2.06 16.98
CA ILE A 113 -54.91 1.73 18.03
C ILE A 113 -54.67 3.00 18.85
N VAL A 114 -54.99 2.97 20.14
CA VAL A 114 -54.83 4.10 21.05
C VAL A 114 -53.53 3.98 21.82
N LYS A 115 -53.23 2.78 22.32
CA LYS A 115 -52.04 2.54 23.13
C LYS A 115 -51.43 1.17 22.83
N VAL A 116 -50.10 1.14 22.72
CA VAL A 116 -49.31 -0.07 22.57
C VAL A 116 -48.48 -0.20 23.84
N ILE A 117 -48.79 -1.19 24.67
CA ILE A 117 -48.16 -1.41 25.98
C ILE A 117 -47.08 -2.48 25.80
N ARG A 118 -45.82 -2.08 25.96
CA ARG A 118 -44.68 -3.02 25.98
C ARG A 118 -44.36 -3.37 27.44
N PRO A 119 -44.09 -4.65 27.76
CA PRO A 119 -43.84 -5.08 29.15
C PRO A 119 -42.52 -4.53 29.75
N ASP A 120 -41.60 -4.01 28.94
CA ASP A 120 -40.23 -3.64 29.36
C ASP A 120 -39.92 -2.13 29.17
N GLU A 121 -40.87 -1.23 29.47
CA GLU A 121 -40.68 0.23 29.31
C GLU A 121 -39.69 0.88 30.32
N ASP A 122 -39.16 0.14 31.30
CA ASP A 122 -38.25 0.66 32.34
C ASP A 122 -36.76 0.62 31.96
N GLU A 123 -36.40 0.05 30.79
CA GLU A 123 -35.04 0.14 30.26
C GLU A 123 -35.06 0.94 28.96
N ASP A 124 -34.35 2.07 28.93
CA ASP A 124 -34.03 2.81 27.71
C ASP A 124 -33.18 1.89 26.81
N ILE A 125 -33.82 1.01 26.06
CA ILE A 125 -33.14 0.18 25.07
C ILE A 125 -32.81 1.13 23.91
N ASP A 126 -31.59 1.68 23.92
CA ASP A 126 -31.08 2.62 22.92
C ASP A 126 -31.14 2.08 21.47
N ASN A 127 -31.40 0.78 21.29
CA ASN A 127 -31.49 0.14 19.97
C ASN A 127 -32.74 -0.76 19.78
N PRO A 128 -33.95 -0.18 19.70
CA PRO A 128 -35.21 -0.94 19.62
C PRO A 128 -35.39 -1.68 18.28
N LEU A 129 -34.60 -1.34 17.26
CA LEU A 129 -34.64 -1.98 15.93
C LEU A 129 -33.43 -2.91 15.69
N ASN A 130 -32.55 -3.06 16.67
CA ASN A 130 -31.28 -3.78 16.54
C ASN A 130 -30.50 -3.32 15.29
N ASP A 131 -30.45 -2.01 15.06
CA ASP A 131 -29.69 -1.41 13.96
C ASP A 131 -28.19 -1.62 14.22
N PRO A 132 -27.46 -2.30 13.32
CA PRO A 132 -26.03 -2.55 13.48
C PRO A 132 -25.17 -1.28 13.45
N LEU A 133 -25.72 -0.13 13.10
CA LEU A 133 -24.99 1.15 13.11
C LEU A 133 -24.88 1.79 14.50
N ASN A 134 -25.76 1.46 15.45
CA ASN A 134 -25.72 2.07 16.78
C ASN A 134 -24.48 1.64 17.59
N ASP A 135 -24.09 0.36 17.49
CA ASP A 135 -22.87 -0.19 18.10
C ASP A 135 -21.57 0.46 17.59
N ILE A 136 -21.62 1.14 16.45
CA ILE A 136 -20.46 1.80 15.81
C ILE A 136 -20.32 3.24 16.30
N MET A 137 -21.41 3.91 16.67
CA MET A 137 -21.38 5.31 17.09
C MET A 137 -20.84 5.50 18.51
N ASP A 138 -20.98 4.51 19.39
CA ASP A 138 -20.40 4.52 20.75
C ASP A 138 -18.88 4.24 20.80
N TYR A 139 -18.23 4.11 19.64
CA TYR A 139 -16.80 3.79 19.54
C TYR A 139 -15.90 5.04 19.53
N GLU A 140 -16.26 6.10 20.25
CA GLU A 140 -15.38 7.26 20.46
C GLU A 140 -14.65 7.12 21.81
N ASN A 141 -13.52 6.39 21.80
CA ASN A 141 -12.27 6.69 22.55
C ASN A 141 -11.25 5.53 22.47
N GLY A 142 -10.35 5.61 21.48
CA GLY A 142 -8.91 5.55 21.77
C GLY A 142 -8.25 4.26 22.24
N ALA A 143 -8.71 3.06 21.89
CA ALA A 143 -7.83 1.89 21.97
C ALA A 143 -6.90 1.88 20.76
N PRO A 144 -5.57 2.02 20.90
CA PRO A 144 -4.65 1.74 19.81
C PRO A 144 -4.93 0.30 19.40
N LEU A 145 -5.30 0.11 18.13
CA LEU A 145 -5.30 -1.23 17.56
C LEU A 145 -3.87 -1.74 17.75
N GLU A 146 -3.67 -2.64 18.71
CA GLU A 146 -2.41 -3.37 18.85
C GLU A 146 -2.27 -4.20 17.59
N ILE A 147 -1.68 -3.61 16.56
CA ILE A 147 -1.14 -4.33 15.42
C ILE A 147 -0.11 -5.24 16.08
N PRO A 148 -0.28 -6.57 16.08
CA PRO A 148 0.75 -7.45 16.60
C PRO A 148 1.93 -7.28 15.64
N ALA A 149 2.84 -6.37 15.99
CA ALA A 149 4.05 -6.09 15.26
C ALA A 149 4.90 -7.33 15.36
N LYS A 150 4.65 -8.28 14.45
CA LYS A 150 5.60 -9.34 14.19
C LYS A 150 6.86 -8.61 13.79
N GLY A 151 7.90 -8.64 14.61
CA GLY A 151 9.03 -7.71 14.54
C GLY A 151 9.67 -7.55 13.14
N VAL A 152 9.44 -8.48 12.22
CA VAL A 152 9.81 -8.35 10.80
C VAL A 152 9.11 -7.19 10.08
N VAL A 153 7.83 -6.92 10.34
CA VAL A 153 7.11 -5.80 9.71
C VAL A 153 7.69 -4.48 10.18
N ALA A 154 7.89 -4.31 11.50
CA ALA A 154 8.52 -3.12 12.06
C ALA A 154 9.94 -2.89 11.51
N GLN A 155 10.72 -3.97 11.30
CA GLN A 155 12.03 -3.86 10.64
C GLN A 155 11.93 -3.39 9.18
N LEU A 156 10.93 -3.89 8.43
CA LEU A 156 10.72 -3.48 7.04
C LEU A 156 10.24 -2.02 6.94
N GLU A 157 9.39 -1.59 7.87
CA GLU A 157 8.95 -0.19 7.97
C GLU A 157 10.11 0.74 8.30
N ALA A 158 10.98 0.35 9.24
CA ALA A 158 12.20 1.11 9.54
C ALA A 158 13.13 1.23 8.34
N GLN A 159 13.36 0.12 7.61
CA GLN A 159 14.17 0.13 6.38
C GLN A 159 13.55 1.03 5.30
N ALA A 160 12.22 0.98 5.12
CA ALA A 160 11.54 1.84 4.16
C ALA A 160 11.66 3.32 4.54
N ALA A 161 11.57 3.65 5.83
CA ALA A 161 11.76 5.02 6.31
C ALA A 161 13.20 5.52 6.12
N GLU A 162 14.20 4.66 6.33
CA GLU A 162 15.61 4.98 6.04
C GLU A 162 15.86 5.21 4.55
N GLU A 163 15.27 4.38 3.69
CA GLU A 163 15.32 4.56 2.23
C GLU A 163 14.64 5.86 1.82
N GLU A 164 13.45 6.16 2.35
CA GLU A 164 12.74 7.41 2.08
C GLU A 164 13.55 8.63 2.51
N ALA A 165 14.14 8.61 3.71
CA ALA A 165 15.03 9.66 4.19
C ALA A 165 16.26 9.81 3.27
N SER A 166 16.83 8.71 2.81
CA SER A 166 17.96 8.72 1.87
C SER A 166 17.57 9.29 0.50
N LEU A 167 16.36 9.01 0.02
CA LEU A 167 15.83 9.55 -1.22
C LEU A 167 15.46 11.04 -1.08
N ALA A 168 15.00 11.48 0.09
CA ALA A 168 14.76 12.88 0.41
C ALA A 168 16.07 13.68 0.43
N ASN A 169 17.15 13.09 0.94
CA ASN A 169 18.50 13.66 0.96
C ASN A 169 19.21 13.68 -0.41
N LYS A 170 18.48 13.52 -1.52
CA LYS A 170 19.06 13.61 -2.87
C LYS A 170 19.54 15.04 -3.15
N ARG A 171 20.82 15.14 -3.53
CA ARG A 171 21.43 16.42 -3.92
C ARG A 171 20.65 17.06 -5.07
N PRO A 172 20.29 18.36 -4.99
CA PRO A 172 19.58 19.03 -6.05
C PRO A 172 20.44 19.10 -7.32
N ARG A 173 19.78 19.19 -8.49
CA ARG A 173 20.47 19.31 -9.78
C ARG A 173 21.23 20.63 -9.86
N GLN A 174 22.55 20.54 -9.97
CA GLN A 174 23.44 21.69 -10.11
C GLN A 174 23.61 22.12 -11.57
N GLN A 175 23.97 23.38 -11.78
CA GLN A 175 24.39 23.88 -13.09
C GLN A 175 25.80 23.41 -13.42
N SER A 176 26.12 23.28 -14.70
CA SER A 176 27.50 23.02 -15.11
C SER A 176 28.38 24.25 -14.89
N GLN A 177 29.69 24.06 -14.68
CA GLN A 177 30.64 25.15 -14.44
C GLN A 177 30.64 26.16 -15.61
N ARG A 178 30.61 25.66 -16.85
CA ARG A 178 30.59 26.51 -18.05
C ARG A 178 29.30 27.31 -18.19
N GLU A 179 28.16 26.76 -17.74
CA GLU A 179 26.91 27.51 -17.68
C GLU A 179 26.98 28.63 -16.65
N ALA A 180 27.58 28.38 -15.49
CA ALA A 180 27.78 29.41 -14.48
C ALA A 180 28.65 30.56 -15.00
N GLU A 181 29.78 30.26 -15.66
CA GLU A 181 30.64 31.28 -16.29
C GLU A 181 29.96 32.04 -17.43
N TRP A 182 29.06 31.37 -18.15
CA TRP A 182 28.29 32.01 -19.21
C TRP A 182 27.27 33.00 -18.64
N LEU A 183 26.57 32.60 -17.57
CA LEU A 183 25.63 33.45 -16.86
C LEU A 183 26.34 34.61 -16.16
N THR A 184 27.51 34.40 -15.56
CA THR A 184 28.28 35.50 -14.95
C THR A 184 28.59 36.59 -15.97
N ARG A 185 29.10 36.22 -17.15
CA ARG A 185 29.36 37.19 -18.25
C ARG A 185 28.11 37.91 -18.73
N LEU A 186 26.97 37.23 -18.78
CA LEU A 186 25.68 37.84 -19.16
C LEU A 186 25.20 38.84 -18.10
N ILE A 187 25.28 38.48 -16.83
CA ILE A 187 24.87 39.31 -15.69
C ILE A 187 25.82 40.50 -15.53
N GLU A 188 27.13 40.33 -15.67
CA GLU A 188 28.11 41.42 -15.65
C GLU A 188 27.83 42.48 -16.72
N LYS A 189 27.35 42.07 -17.90
CA LYS A 189 27.10 42.97 -19.03
C LYS A 189 25.72 43.61 -19.01
N HIS A 190 24.66 42.85 -18.68
CA HIS A 190 23.26 43.30 -18.80
C HIS A 190 22.58 43.50 -17.44
N GLY A 191 23.24 43.18 -16.33
CA GLY A 191 22.67 43.25 -14.99
C GLY A 191 21.48 42.30 -14.84
N ASP A 192 20.32 42.85 -14.51
CA ASP A 192 19.05 42.13 -14.36
C ASP A 192 18.15 42.19 -15.63
N ASP A 193 18.58 42.84 -16.71
CA ASP A 193 17.77 42.94 -17.93
C ASP A 193 17.83 41.65 -18.78
N ILE A 194 16.86 40.76 -18.54
CA ILE A 194 16.72 39.48 -19.24
C ILE A 194 16.47 39.70 -20.74
N LYS A 195 15.76 40.76 -21.14
CA LYS A 195 15.48 41.04 -22.56
C LYS A 195 16.75 41.48 -23.28
N GLY A 196 17.61 42.24 -22.59
CA GLY A 196 18.97 42.57 -23.04
C GLY A 196 19.82 41.33 -23.27
N MET A 197 19.81 40.38 -22.31
CA MET A 197 20.55 39.11 -22.41
C MET A 197 20.12 38.25 -23.60
N VAL A 198 18.81 38.13 -23.85
CA VAL A 198 18.27 37.35 -24.98
C VAL A 198 18.73 37.94 -26.32
N ARG A 199 18.73 39.27 -26.44
CA ARG A 199 19.09 39.99 -27.67
C ARG A 199 20.59 40.04 -27.92
N ASP A 200 21.43 39.65 -26.95
CA ASP A 200 22.88 39.67 -27.10
C ASP A 200 23.37 38.54 -28.02
N ARG A 201 23.61 38.87 -29.29
CA ARG A 201 24.10 37.90 -30.29
C ARG A 201 25.50 37.35 -30.03
N LYS A 202 26.32 38.05 -29.22
CA LYS A 202 27.70 37.62 -28.92
C LYS A 202 27.73 36.67 -27.74
N LEU A 203 27.07 37.05 -26.66
CA LEU A 203 27.03 36.23 -25.45
C LEU A 203 25.98 35.14 -25.52
N ASN A 204 24.87 35.30 -26.25
CA ASN A 204 23.85 34.27 -26.46
C ASN A 204 23.88 33.71 -27.90
N PRO A 205 24.95 32.99 -28.31
CA PRO A 205 25.08 32.50 -29.69
C PRO A 205 24.04 31.43 -30.02
N MET A 206 23.58 30.68 -29.02
CA MET A 206 22.58 29.61 -29.19
C MET A 206 21.15 30.12 -29.16
N GLN A 207 20.93 31.45 -29.11
CA GLN A 207 19.61 32.06 -29.14
C GLN A 207 18.66 31.50 -28.06
N GLN A 208 19.19 31.33 -26.85
CA GLN A 208 18.42 30.88 -25.69
C GLN A 208 17.25 31.82 -25.42
N THR A 209 16.09 31.25 -25.10
CA THR A 209 14.84 31.99 -24.90
C THR A 209 14.82 32.72 -23.55
N GLU A 210 13.97 33.73 -23.42
CA GLU A 210 13.81 34.53 -22.19
C GLU A 210 13.51 33.66 -20.97
N GLY A 211 12.59 32.71 -21.09
CA GLY A 211 12.23 31.80 -20.00
C GLY A 211 13.32 30.80 -19.62
N ASP A 212 14.24 30.49 -20.54
CA ASP A 212 15.37 29.61 -20.24
C ASP A 212 16.50 30.35 -19.52
N ILE A 213 16.85 31.55 -19.99
CA ILE A 213 17.80 32.43 -19.30
C ILE A 213 17.27 32.79 -17.91
N SER A 214 16.00 33.17 -17.77
CA SER A 214 15.38 33.49 -16.48
C SER A 214 15.49 32.34 -15.47
N ARG A 215 15.15 31.10 -15.88
CA ARG A 215 15.26 29.92 -15.01
C ARG A 215 16.69 29.63 -14.59
N ARG A 216 17.66 29.82 -15.50
CA ARG A 216 19.08 29.62 -15.19
C ARG A 216 19.63 30.70 -14.28
N VAL A 217 19.32 31.97 -14.52
CA VAL A 217 19.71 33.08 -13.62
C VAL A 217 19.13 32.87 -12.23
N ARG A 218 17.87 32.45 -12.09
CA ARG A 218 17.28 32.17 -10.77
C ARG A 218 18.02 31.06 -10.02
N LYS A 219 18.38 29.97 -10.70
CA LYS A 219 19.17 28.89 -10.11
C LYS A 219 20.58 29.32 -9.75
N TRP A 220 21.21 30.13 -10.60
CA TRP A 220 22.54 30.68 -10.38
C TRP A 220 22.55 31.61 -9.16
N LYS A 221 21.57 32.51 -9.04
CA LYS A 221 21.42 33.39 -7.86
C LYS A 221 21.24 32.56 -6.59
N ALA A 222 20.34 31.58 -6.60
CA ALA A 222 20.15 30.69 -5.45
C ALA A 222 21.45 29.96 -5.04
N SER A 223 22.22 29.42 -6.00
CA SER A 223 23.48 28.75 -5.68
C SER A 223 24.59 29.70 -5.21
N HIS A 224 24.56 30.98 -5.58
CA HIS A 224 25.57 31.97 -5.18
C HIS A 224 25.21 32.63 -3.85
N GLU A 225 23.93 32.88 -3.58
CA GLU A 225 23.42 33.36 -2.29
C GLU A 225 23.66 32.32 -1.17
N GLU A 226 23.48 31.03 -1.48
CA GLU A 226 23.81 29.90 -0.58
C GLU A 226 25.32 29.82 -0.23
N VAL A 227 26.21 30.38 -1.04
CA VAL A 227 27.67 30.37 -0.79
C VAL A 227 28.11 31.60 0.04
N THR A 228 27.34 32.68 0.01
CA THR A 228 27.63 33.93 0.75
C THR A 228 27.04 33.98 2.16
N THR A 229 26.23 32.99 2.55
CA THR A 229 25.59 32.86 3.87
C THR A 229 26.20 31.70 4.63
#